data_AF-A0A8J7MT51-F1
#
_entry.id   AF-A0A8J7MT51-F1
#
_cell.length_a   1.000
_cell.length_b   1.000
_cell.length_c   1.000
_cell.angle_alpha   90.00
_cell.angle_beta   90.00
_cell.angle_gamma   90.00
#
_symmetry.space_group_name_H-M   'P 1'
#
loop_
_entity.id
_entity.type
_entity.pdbx_description
1 polymer ?
#
loop_
_entity_poly.entity_id
_entity_poly.type
_entity_poly.pdbx_seq_one_letter_code
_entity_poly.pdbx_strand_id
1 'polypeptide(L)'
;FSRPYGKGLYVDIFPMMPYPSCSKAFIKRVAKGYCRANAILCSQHYYSIRSFAEFFYFGLKRAWCKLQWNVACALKMRNEYTSNTLNNNGYGIMHRTDSIFPVQRIKFEDAEFNAPANPDAYLTDLYRNYMQLPPEDKRGGHAVFYLEGLEG
;
A
#
# COMPACT_ATOMS: atom_id res chain seq x y z
N PHE A 1 10.62 -8.88 -25.23
CA PHE A 1 11.20 -8.90 -23.87
C PHE A 1 10.27 -9.65 -22.92
N SER A 2 10.30 -10.98 -22.89
CA SER A 2 9.78 -11.73 -21.73
C SER A 2 10.98 -12.10 -20.88
N ARG A 3 11.05 -11.58 -19.65
CA ARG A 3 11.95 -12.18 -18.67
C ARG A 3 11.41 -13.59 -18.37
N PRO A 4 12.26 -14.62 -18.19
CA PRO A 4 11.78 -15.94 -17.79
C PRO A 4 10.98 -15.81 -16.49
N TYR A 5 9.79 -16.42 -16.46
CA TYR A 5 8.91 -16.37 -15.30
C TYR A 5 9.58 -17.08 -14.11
N GLY A 6 9.93 -16.31 -13.07
CA GLY A 6 10.52 -16.84 -11.85
C GLY A 6 9.48 -17.68 -11.11
N LYS A 7 9.60 -19.01 -11.19
CA LYS A 7 8.80 -19.93 -10.38
C LYS A 7 9.34 -19.89 -8.94
N GLY A 8 8.53 -19.41 -8.00
CA GLY A 8 8.91 -19.30 -6.60
C GLY A 8 7.72 -18.91 -5.72
N LEU A 9 7.89 -19.03 -4.39
CA LEU A 9 6.93 -18.54 -3.41
C LEU A 9 7.17 -17.04 -3.20
N TYR A 10 6.18 -16.22 -3.54
CA TYR A 10 6.21 -14.78 -3.29
C TYR A 10 5.48 -14.50 -1.98
N VAL A 11 6.19 -13.95 -1.00
CA VAL A 11 5.62 -13.54 0.29
C VAL A 11 5.73 -12.02 0.40
N ASP A 12 4.58 -11.33 0.38
CA ASP A 12 4.53 -9.88 0.57
C ASP A 12 4.48 -9.54 2.07
N ILE A 13 5.50 -8.82 2.54
CA ILE A 13 5.56 -8.31 3.91
C ILE A 13 5.24 -6.82 3.88
N PHE A 14 4.17 -6.42 4.58
CA PHE A 14 3.71 -5.03 4.67
C PHE A 14 4.12 -4.42 6.02
N PRO A 15 5.27 -3.73 6.11
CA PRO A 15 5.69 -3.10 7.36
C PRO A 15 4.73 -1.95 7.69
N MET A 16 4.14 -2.02 8.88
CA MET A 16 3.27 -0.99 9.44
C MET A 16 4.02 -0.11 10.45
N MET A 17 3.65 1.16 10.51
CA MET A 17 4.20 2.14 11.43
C MET A 17 3.10 3.07 11.96
N PRO A 18 3.29 3.64 13.16
CA PRO A 18 2.37 4.63 13.70
C PRO A 18 2.39 5.93 12.88
N TYR A 19 1.21 6.43 12.55
CA TYR A 19 0.98 7.62 11.76
C TYR A 19 0.63 8.83 12.65
N PRO A 20 0.98 10.06 12.24
CA PRO A 20 0.53 11.25 12.96
C PRO A 20 -0.99 11.40 12.89
N SER A 21 -1.61 11.83 13.99
CA SER A 21 -3.05 12.17 14.09
C SER A 21 -3.41 13.42 13.26
N CYS A 22 -3.29 13.28 11.94
CA CYS A 22 -3.66 14.26 10.93
C CYS A 22 -4.91 13.79 10.18
N SER A 23 -5.54 14.69 9.43
CA SER A 23 -6.71 14.32 8.62
C SER A 23 -6.35 13.30 7.54
N LYS A 24 -7.26 12.35 7.28
CA LYS A 24 -7.13 11.34 6.21
C LYS A 24 -6.82 11.99 4.85
N ALA A 25 -7.42 13.15 4.56
CA ALA A 25 -7.19 13.90 3.33
C ALA A 25 -5.74 14.44 3.22
N PHE A 26 -5.19 14.95 4.31
CA PHE A 26 -3.79 15.40 4.35
C PHE A 26 -2.84 14.24 4.10
N ILE A 27 -3.01 13.14 4.84
CA ILE A 27 -2.16 11.96 4.74
C ILE A 27 -2.22 11.37 3.33
N LYS A 28 -3.43 11.22 2.77
CA LYS A 28 -3.61 10.76 1.39
C LYS A 28 -2.90 11.62 0.38
N ARG A 29 -2.97 12.95 0.49
CA ARG A 29 -2.29 13.87 -0.42
C ARG A 29 -0.77 13.73 -0.33
N VAL A 30 -0.22 13.70 0.87
CA VAL A 30 1.24 13.62 1.11
C VAL A 30 1.77 12.25 0.67
N ALA A 31 1.15 11.16 1.12
CA ALA A 31 1.59 9.80 0.82
C ALA A 31 1.46 9.47 -0.67
N LYS A 32 0.33 9.83 -1.32
CA LYS A 32 0.17 9.69 -2.78
C LYS A 32 1.20 10.52 -3.54
N GLY A 33 1.45 11.76 -3.11
CA GLY A 33 2.44 12.64 -3.70
C GLY A 33 3.85 12.07 -3.65
N TYR A 34 4.24 11.57 -2.46
CA TYR A 34 5.53 10.93 -2.22
C TYR A 34 5.67 9.63 -3.03
N CYS A 35 4.69 8.73 -2.97
CA CYS A 35 4.70 7.45 -3.70
C CYS A 35 4.80 7.66 -5.20
N ARG A 36 4.01 8.58 -5.77
CA ARG A 36 4.06 8.89 -7.20
C ARG A 36 5.42 9.45 -7.62
N ALA A 37 5.96 10.39 -6.85
CA ALA A 37 7.27 10.96 -7.15
C ALA A 37 8.37 9.90 -7.03
N ASN A 38 8.32 9.05 -6.01
CA ASN A 38 9.28 7.95 -5.81
C ASN A 38 9.19 6.92 -6.94
N ALA A 39 7.97 6.53 -7.36
CA ALA A 39 7.77 5.58 -8.45
C ALA A 39 8.33 6.10 -9.78
N ILE A 40 8.13 7.38 -10.09
CA ILE A 40 8.67 8.00 -11.32
C ILE A 40 10.20 8.12 -11.22
N LEU A 41 10.75 8.49 -10.07
CA LEU A 41 12.20 8.58 -9.92
C LEU A 41 12.92 7.21 -9.94
N CYS A 42 12.24 6.15 -9.50
CA CYS A 42 12.78 4.79 -9.50
C CYS A 42 12.44 3.99 -10.77
N SER A 43 11.57 4.49 -11.65
CA SER A 43 11.32 3.86 -12.94
C SER A 43 12.52 4.02 -13.86
N GLN A 44 12.73 3.07 -14.77
CA GLN A 44 13.79 3.17 -15.77
C GLN A 44 13.52 4.35 -16.72
N HIS A 45 14.50 5.24 -16.84
CA HIS A 45 14.43 6.41 -17.73
C HIS A 45 15.35 6.23 -18.94
N TYR A 46 14.93 6.79 -20.07
CA TYR A 46 15.80 7.01 -21.22
C TYR A 46 16.29 8.45 -21.22
N TYR A 47 17.56 8.68 -21.56
CA TYR A 47 18.13 10.02 -21.57
C TYR A 47 17.38 10.93 -22.55
N SER A 48 16.63 11.89 -21.99
CA SER A 48 15.85 12.87 -22.72
C SER A 48 15.74 14.15 -21.90
N ILE A 49 15.49 15.29 -22.57
CA ILE A 49 15.23 16.58 -21.89
C ILE A 49 14.02 16.45 -20.94
N ARG A 50 13.04 15.64 -21.34
CA ARG A 50 11.88 15.32 -20.50
C ARG A 50 12.30 14.62 -19.22
N SER A 51 13.08 13.55 -19.30
CA SER A 51 13.55 12.82 -18.11
C SER A 51 14.43 13.70 -17.20
N PHE A 52 15.21 14.62 -17.79
CA PHE A 52 15.95 15.62 -17.02
C PHE A 52 15.00 16.56 -16.26
N ALA A 53 13.98 17.11 -16.92
CA ALA A 53 12.98 17.97 -16.25
C ALA A 53 12.18 17.21 -15.19
N GLU A 54 11.78 15.96 -15.48
CA GLU A 54 11.06 15.09 -14.55
C GLU A 54 11.90 14.79 -13.31
N PHE A 55 13.21 14.59 -13.45
CA PHE A 55 14.12 14.36 -12.31
C PHE A 55 14.07 15.51 -11.30
N PHE A 56 14.18 16.77 -11.75
CA PHE A 56 14.10 17.92 -10.85
C PHE A 56 12.71 18.11 -10.28
N TYR A 57 11.67 18.07 -11.13
CA TYR A 57 10.30 18.29 -10.69
C TYR A 57 9.86 17.24 -9.65
N PHE A 58 10.03 15.96 -9.96
CA PHE A 58 9.65 14.89 -9.03
C PHE A 58 10.61 14.77 -7.86
N GLY A 59 11.90 15.12 -8.03
CA GLY A 59 12.86 15.24 -6.94
C GLY A 59 12.42 16.26 -5.90
N LEU A 60 12.10 17.49 -6.33
CA LEU A 60 11.58 18.55 -5.47
C LEU A 60 10.25 18.15 -4.82
N LYS A 61 9.33 17.57 -5.60
CA LYS A 61 8.04 17.09 -5.09
C LYS A 61 8.22 16.02 -4.00
N ARG A 62 9.12 15.05 -4.19
CA ARG A 62 9.43 14.02 -3.20
C ARG A 62 10.00 14.63 -1.93
N ALA A 63 10.93 15.57 -2.06
CA ALA A 63 11.51 16.28 -0.92
C ALA A 63 10.45 17.08 -0.15
N TRP A 64 9.58 17.81 -0.86
CA TRP A 64 8.49 18.57 -0.25
C TRP A 64 7.49 17.68 0.50
N CYS A 65 7.04 16.58 -0.11
CA CYS A 65 6.14 15.63 0.57
C CYS A 65 6.82 15.00 1.79
N LYS A 66 8.12 14.68 1.71
CA LYS A 66 8.89 14.15 2.84
C LYS A 66 9.03 15.18 3.97
N LEU A 67 9.24 16.45 3.64
CA LEU A 67 9.28 17.53 4.62
C LEU A 67 7.93 17.66 5.33
N GLN A 68 6.82 17.72 4.58
CA GLN A 68 5.47 17.78 5.15
C GLN A 68 5.18 16.59 6.07
N TRP A 69 5.60 15.39 5.67
CA TRP A 69 5.49 14.18 6.49
C TRP A 69 6.28 14.31 7.80
N ASN A 70 7.55 14.69 7.72
CA ASN A 70 8.41 14.82 8.90
C ASN A 70 7.88 15.88 9.87
N VAL A 71 7.41 17.02 9.36
CA VAL A 71 6.79 18.07 10.18
C VAL A 71 5.51 17.54 10.85
N ALA A 72 4.67 16.81 10.13
CA ALA A 72 3.47 16.20 10.72
C ALA A 72 3.83 15.18 11.83
N CYS A 73 4.84 14.33 11.60
CA CYS A 73 5.33 13.37 12.59
C CYS A 73 5.95 14.03 13.83
N ALA A 74 6.54 15.22 13.69
CA ALA A 74 7.14 15.96 14.79
C ALA A 74 6.08 16.72 15.62
N LEU A 75 5.05 17.27 14.97
CA LEU A 75 4.06 18.14 15.62
C LEU A 75 2.84 17.40 16.18
N LYS A 76 2.56 16.17 15.71
CA LYS A 76 1.35 15.42 16.10
C LYS A 76 1.69 14.13 16.82
N MET A 77 0.78 13.72 17.71
CA MET A 77 0.83 12.43 18.38
C MET A 77 0.70 11.29 17.36
N ARG A 78 1.27 10.13 17.68
CA ARG A 78 1.42 8.96 16.79
C ARG A 78 0.83 7.68 17.39
N ASN A 79 -0.20 7.79 18.23
CA ASN A 79 -0.81 6.65 18.93
C ASN A 79 -2.14 6.20 18.31
N GLU A 80 -2.86 7.09 17.64
CA GLU A 80 -4.23 6.84 17.19
C GLU A 80 -4.34 6.01 15.92
N TYR A 81 -3.39 6.17 14.99
CA TYR A 81 -3.43 5.53 13.68
C TYR A 81 -2.18 4.73 13.37
N THR A 82 -2.37 3.60 12.70
CA THR A 82 -1.31 2.73 12.18
C THR A 82 -1.56 2.44 10.71
N SER A 83 -0.50 2.44 9.90
CA SER A 83 -0.60 2.10 8.47
C SER A 83 0.74 1.67 7.90
N ASN A 84 0.74 1.23 6.64
CA ASN A 84 1.95 0.90 5.89
C ASN A 84 2.94 2.06 5.86
N THR A 85 4.21 1.75 5.68
CA THR A 85 5.27 2.75 5.45
C THR A 85 4.92 3.76 4.35
N LEU A 86 5.44 4.99 4.46
CA LEU A 86 5.12 6.11 3.56
C LEU A 86 5.31 5.78 2.07
N ASN A 87 6.33 4.98 1.74
CA ASN A 87 6.63 4.54 0.37
C ASN A 87 5.66 3.47 -0.15
N ASN A 88 4.90 2.83 0.73
CA ASN A 88 3.97 1.75 0.42
C ASN A 88 2.51 2.10 0.77
N ASN A 89 2.19 3.39 0.91
CA ASN A 89 0.84 3.86 1.23
C ASN A 89 0.35 4.91 0.21
N GLY A 90 0.38 4.57 -1.08
CA GLY A 90 -0.07 5.47 -2.15
C GLY A 90 -1.57 5.83 -2.09
N TYR A 91 -2.37 5.01 -1.43
CA TYR A 91 -3.81 5.25 -1.22
C TYR A 91 -4.12 6.13 -0.01
N GLY A 92 -3.15 6.33 0.90
CA GLY A 92 -3.33 7.10 2.12
C GLY A 92 -4.26 6.46 3.12
N ILE A 93 -4.32 5.12 3.14
CA ILE A 93 -5.16 4.36 4.05
C ILE A 93 -4.57 4.51 5.46
N MET A 94 -5.43 4.64 6.46
CA MET A 94 -5.05 4.72 7.86
C MET A 94 -6.04 3.89 8.65
N HIS A 95 -5.53 2.98 9.47
CA HIS A 95 -6.33 2.18 10.40
C HIS A 95 -6.20 2.79 11.78
N ARG A 96 -7.25 2.71 12.59
CA ARG A 96 -7.12 3.04 13.99
C ARG A 96 -6.28 1.97 14.68
N THR A 97 -5.39 2.37 15.58
CA THR A 97 -4.51 1.41 16.26
C THR A 97 -5.30 0.41 17.10
N ASP A 98 -6.43 0.84 17.68
CA ASP A 98 -7.34 0.00 18.47
C ASP A 98 -8.15 -1.00 17.64
N SER A 99 -8.26 -0.83 16.32
CA SER A 99 -8.86 -1.85 15.44
C SER A 99 -7.87 -2.95 15.06
N ILE A 100 -6.56 -2.72 15.26
CA ILE A 100 -5.51 -3.70 14.98
C ILE A 100 -5.07 -4.40 16.26
N PHE A 101 -4.81 -3.63 17.32
CA PHE A 101 -4.26 -4.13 18.57
C PHE A 101 -5.25 -3.95 19.74
N PRO A 102 -5.32 -4.89 20.70
CA PRO A 102 -4.59 -6.16 20.74
C PRO A 102 -5.10 -7.15 19.67
N VAL A 103 -4.19 -7.96 19.12
CA VAL A 103 -4.58 -8.99 18.15
C VAL A 103 -5.46 -10.06 18.80
N GLN A 104 -6.36 -10.64 18.01
CA GLN A 104 -7.27 -11.70 18.45
C GLN A 104 -7.05 -12.98 17.63
N ARG A 105 -7.42 -14.13 18.20
CA ARG A 105 -7.40 -15.41 17.48
C ARG A 105 -8.69 -15.52 16.67
N ILE A 106 -8.57 -15.83 15.38
CA ILE A 106 -9.69 -16.12 14.50
C ILE A 106 -9.53 -17.53 13.94
N LYS A 107 -10.63 -18.27 13.84
CA LYS A 107 -10.67 -19.53 13.12
C LYS A 107 -10.86 -19.24 11.63
N PHE A 108 -9.92 -19.69 10.82
CA PHE A 108 -10.02 -19.65 9.36
C PHE A 108 -9.84 -21.08 8.86
N GLU A 109 -10.90 -21.62 8.24
CA GLU A 109 -11.00 -23.04 7.89
C GLU A 109 -10.76 -23.93 9.14
N ASP A 110 -9.76 -24.81 9.09
CA ASP A 110 -9.45 -25.77 10.15
C ASP A 110 -8.32 -25.29 11.09
N ALA A 111 -7.82 -24.06 10.93
CA ALA A 111 -6.70 -23.54 11.69
C ALA A 111 -7.00 -22.18 12.36
N GLU A 112 -6.23 -21.87 13.41
CA GLU A 112 -6.34 -20.60 14.13
C GLU A 112 -5.20 -19.65 13.79
N PHE A 113 -5.57 -18.42 13.41
CA PHE A 113 -4.64 -17.37 13.03
C PHE A 113 -4.79 -16.13 13.90
N ASN A 114 -3.75 -15.30 13.92
CA ASN A 114 -3.83 -13.98 14.56
C ASN A 114 -4.44 -13.00 13.57
N ALA A 115 -5.48 -12.30 14.01
CA ALA A 115 -6.17 -11.28 13.26
C ALA A 115 -6.18 -9.95 14.02
N PRO A 116 -6.46 -8.84 13.33
CA PRO A 116 -6.73 -7.55 13.97
C PRO A 116 -7.81 -7.65 15.05
N ALA A 117 -7.75 -6.77 16.06
CA ALA A 117 -8.77 -6.66 17.11
C ALA A 117 -10.20 -6.53 16.56
N ASN A 118 -10.35 -5.84 15.43
CA ASN A 118 -11.60 -5.71 14.70
C ASN A 118 -11.34 -5.92 13.19
N PRO A 119 -11.46 -7.17 12.70
CA PRO A 119 -11.22 -7.49 11.30
C PRO A 119 -12.18 -6.78 10.35
N ASP A 120 -13.44 -6.59 10.75
CA ASP A 120 -14.46 -5.95 9.91
C ASP A 120 -14.14 -4.47 9.67
N ALA A 121 -13.78 -3.73 10.72
CA ALA A 121 -13.35 -2.34 10.58
C ALA A 121 -12.07 -2.22 9.74
N TYR A 122 -11.12 -3.14 9.94
CA TYR A 122 -9.91 -3.20 9.14
C TYR A 122 -10.22 -3.42 7.65
N LEU A 123 -11.00 -4.44 7.29
CA LEU A 123 -11.37 -4.74 5.91
C LEU A 123 -12.20 -3.63 5.26
N THR A 124 -13.10 -3.01 6.02
CA THR A 124 -13.90 -1.87 5.56
C THR A 124 -13.04 -0.64 5.25
N ASP A 125 -11.99 -0.39 6.03
CA ASP A 125 -11.04 0.70 5.75
C ASP A 125 -10.25 0.47 4.44
N LEU A 126 -9.86 -0.79 4.14
CA LEU A 126 -9.13 -1.14 2.92
C LEU A 126 -10.04 -1.15 1.68
N TYR A 127 -11.13 -1.91 1.74
CA TYR A 127 -11.90 -2.32 0.56
C TYR A 127 -13.28 -1.67 0.48
N ARG A 128 -13.70 -0.92 1.51
CA ARG A 128 -15.07 -0.39 1.64
C ARG A 128 -16.07 -1.54 1.73
N ASN A 129 -16.78 -1.84 0.65
CA ASN A 129 -17.79 -2.89 0.63
C ASN A 129 -17.15 -4.24 0.26
N TYR A 130 -16.35 -4.79 1.19
CA TYR A 130 -15.54 -5.98 0.92
C TYR A 130 -16.34 -7.27 0.74
N MET A 131 -17.56 -7.32 1.28
CA MET A 131 -18.48 -8.47 1.18
C MET A 131 -19.22 -8.52 -0.16
N GLN A 132 -19.24 -7.40 -0.90
CA GLN A 132 -19.84 -7.37 -2.22
C GLN A 132 -18.81 -7.81 -3.26
N LEU A 133 -19.11 -8.92 -3.94
CA LEU A 133 -18.29 -9.37 -5.06
C LEU A 133 -18.23 -8.28 -6.14
N PRO A 134 -17.04 -8.00 -6.70
CA PRO A 134 -16.92 -7.07 -7.82
C PRO A 134 -17.70 -7.60 -9.03
N PRO A 135 -18.18 -6.73 -9.93
CA PRO A 135 -18.75 -7.09 -11.23
C PRO A 135 -17.84 -8.03 -12.02
N GLU A 136 -18.42 -8.95 -12.81
CA GLU A 136 -17.67 -9.99 -13.54
C GLU A 136 -16.60 -9.42 -14.48
N ASP A 137 -16.91 -8.31 -15.15
CA ASP A 137 -15.99 -7.58 -16.04
C ASP A 137 -14.75 -7.03 -15.31
N LYS A 138 -14.81 -6.92 -13.99
CA LYS A 138 -13.71 -6.43 -13.14
C LYS A 138 -13.01 -7.53 -12.36
N ARG A 139 -13.41 -8.79 -12.53
CA ARG A 139 -12.76 -9.96 -11.91
C ARG A 139 -11.54 -10.35 -12.76
N GLY A 140 -10.41 -9.69 -12.56
CA GLY A 140 -9.12 -10.05 -13.16
C GLY A 140 -8.17 -10.68 -12.14
N GLY A 141 -7.52 -11.78 -12.50
CA GLY A 141 -6.45 -12.37 -11.70
C GLY A 141 -5.12 -11.63 -11.87
N HIS A 142 -4.30 -11.56 -10.81
CA HIS A 142 -2.94 -11.01 -10.89
C HIS A 142 -1.95 -11.90 -11.65
N ALA A 143 -2.31 -13.17 -11.87
CA ALA A 143 -1.56 -14.11 -12.68
C ALA A 143 -2.48 -14.73 -13.73
N VAL A 144 -2.17 -14.52 -15.01
CA VAL A 144 -2.79 -15.26 -16.11
C VAL A 144 -1.93 -16.48 -16.36
N PHE A 145 -2.20 -17.57 -15.63
CA PHE A 145 -1.59 -18.86 -15.93
C PHE A 145 -2.48 -19.59 -16.92
N TYR A 146 -2.03 -19.71 -18.17
CA TYR A 146 -2.61 -20.64 -19.13
C TYR A 146 -1.91 -22.00 -18.93
N LEU A 147 -2.64 -22.99 -18.41
CA LEU A 147 -2.24 -24.39 -18.55
C LEU A 147 -2.55 -24.81 -19.99
N GLU A 148 -1.53 -24.91 -20.84
CA GLU A 148 -1.63 -25.69 -22.08
C GLU A 148 -1.55 -27.18 -21.69
N GLY A 149 -2.69 -27.75 -21.31
CA GLY A 149 -2.87 -29.20 -21.16
C GLY A 149 -2.35 -29.82 -19.86
N LEU A 150 -3.19 -30.65 -19.25
CA LEU A 150 -2.74 -31.76 -18.41
C LEU A 150 -2.58 -32.95 -19.35
N GLU A 151 -1.40 -33.15 -19.92
CA GLU A 151 -1.09 -34.44 -20.54
C GLU A 151 -0.82 -35.45 -19.41
N GLY A 152 -1.62 -36.52 -19.41
CA GLY A 152 -1.59 -37.61 -18.45
C GLY A 152 -0.62 -38.73 -18.81
#